data_AF-A0A2W4R1X8-F1
#
_entry.id   AF-A0A2W4R1X8-F1
#
_cell.length_a   1.000
_cell.length_b   1.000
_cell.length_c   1.000
_cell.angle_alpha   90.00
_cell.angle_beta   90.00
_cell.angle_gamma   90.00
#
_symmetry.space_group_name_H-M   'P 1'
#
loop_
_entity.id
_entity.type
_entity.pdbx_description
1 polymer ?
#
loop_
_entity_poly.entity_id
_entity_poly.type
_entity_poly.pdbx_seq_one_letter_code
_entity_poly.pdbx_strand_id
1 'polypeptide(L)'
;MMVIDAEQEKKEIISRYRRLLRKAKPILNEGDAKLIKRAFTIALEAHKDMRRKSGEPFIFHPLAVAQICVEEIGLGTTSIIAALLHDVVEAICCDLQDIERFFGPKAPRTTNGTTKIPGCF
;
A
#
# COMPACT_ATOMS: atom_id res chain seq x y z
N MET A 1 -2.07 29.73 3.14
CA MET A 1 -0.89 28.85 2.95
C MET A 1 -1.00 27.74 3.97
N MET A 2 -1.19 26.48 3.57
CA MET A 2 -1.22 25.37 4.52
C MET A 2 0.18 25.21 5.11
N VAL A 3 0.29 25.34 6.43
CA VAL A 3 1.54 25.06 7.14
C VAL A 3 1.65 23.54 7.24
N ILE A 4 2.51 22.95 6.40
CA ILE A 4 2.74 21.50 6.39
C ILE A 4 3.80 21.20 7.46
N ASP A 5 3.37 20.60 8.57
CA ASP A 5 4.29 20.06 9.58
C ASP A 5 4.73 18.65 9.16
N ALA A 6 5.88 18.58 8.49
CA ALA A 6 6.46 17.33 7.99
C ALA A 6 6.78 16.32 9.11
N GLU A 7 7.09 16.79 10.32
CA GLU A 7 7.37 15.93 11.47
C GLU A 7 6.08 15.31 12.01
N GLN A 8 5.01 16.09 12.10
CA GLN A 8 3.69 15.58 12.50
C GLN A 8 3.15 14.57 11.48
N GLU A 9 3.33 14.84 10.19
CA GLU A 9 2.93 13.94 9.12
C GLU A 9 3.69 12.60 9.18
N LYS A 10 5.01 12.64 9.33
CA LYS A 10 5.83 11.44 9.46
C LYS A 10 5.41 10.60 10.67
N LYS A 11 5.11 11.23 11.81
CA LYS A 11 4.57 10.55 12.99
C LYS A 11 3.25 9.87 12.69
N GLU A 12 2.35 10.53 11.96
CA GLU A 12 1.06 9.98 11.58
C GLU A 12 1.19 8.79 10.61
N ILE A 13 2.05 8.90 9.60
CA ILE A 13 2.35 7.80 8.67
C ILE A 13 2.84 6.57 9.45
N ILE A 14 3.81 6.76 10.35
CA ILE A 14 4.37 5.67 11.17
C ILE A 14 3.30 5.09 12.10
N SER A 15 2.44 5.93 12.69
CA SER A 15 1.34 5.49 13.55
C SER A 15 0.38 4.57 12.80
N ARG A 16 -0.06 4.97 11.60
CA ARG A 16 -0.96 4.17 10.74
C ARG A 16 -0.31 2.86 10.30
N TYR A 17 0.96 2.89 9.89
CA TYR A 17 1.70 1.67 9.53
C TYR A 17 1.83 0.69 10.70
N ARG A 18 2.13 1.20 11.91
CA ARG A 18 2.18 0.37 13.13
C ARG A 18 0.82 -0.23 13.47
N ARG A 19 -0.27 0.50 13.26
CA ARG A 19 -1.64 0.00 13.45
C ARG A 19 -1.93 -1.14 12.47
N LEU A 20 -1.59 -0.99 11.20
CA LEU A 20 -1.69 -2.05 10.19
C LEU A 20 -0.94 -3.32 10.62
N LEU A 21 0.33 -3.20 11.01
CA LEU A 21 1.11 -4.36 11.45
C LEU A 21 0.53 -5.03 12.69
N ARG A 22 0.02 -4.26 13.65
CA ARG A 22 -0.60 -4.81 14.86
C ARG A 22 -1.84 -5.62 14.54
N LYS A 23 -2.67 -5.13 13.61
CA LYS A 23 -3.88 -5.80 13.13
C LYS A 23 -3.57 -7.02 12.30
N ALA A 24 -2.51 -6.96 11.50
CA ALA A 24 -2.06 -8.09 10.67
C ALA A 24 -1.37 -9.18 11.50
N LYS A 25 -0.78 -8.86 12.66
CA LYS A 25 0.01 -9.79 13.48
C LYS A 25 -0.59 -11.20 13.65
N PRO A 26 -1.90 -11.40 13.88
CA PRO A 26 -2.49 -12.74 14.04
C PRO A 26 -2.44 -13.62 12.78
N ILE A 27 -2.29 -13.02 11.60
CA ILE A 27 -2.31 -13.71 10.30
C ILE A 27 -0.93 -13.76 9.61
N LEU A 28 0.11 -13.15 10.21
CA LEU A 28 1.45 -13.12 9.62
C LEU A 28 2.25 -14.36 9.98
N ASN A 29 2.92 -14.94 8.98
CA ASN A 29 3.95 -15.95 9.16
C ASN A 29 5.34 -15.32 9.33
N GLU A 30 6.33 -16.16 9.62
CA GLU A 30 7.72 -15.74 9.74
C GLU A 30 8.23 -15.14 8.41
N GLY A 31 8.75 -13.92 8.47
CA GLY A 31 9.24 -13.18 7.30
C GLY A 31 8.22 -12.25 6.64
N ASP A 32 6.92 -12.44 6.86
CA ASP A 32 5.87 -11.64 6.22
C ASP A 32 5.93 -10.16 6.59
N ALA A 33 6.25 -9.85 7.84
CA ALA A 33 6.45 -8.47 8.29
C ALA A 33 7.56 -7.75 7.51
N LYS A 34 8.60 -8.48 7.05
CA LYS A 34 9.68 -7.90 6.22
C LYS A 34 9.16 -7.58 4.82
N LEU A 35 8.33 -8.44 4.24
CA LEU A 35 7.71 -8.20 2.93
C LEU A 35 6.76 -7.00 2.96
N ILE A 36 5.91 -6.91 3.99
CA ILE A 36 5.02 -5.77 4.21
C ILE A 36 5.81 -4.48 4.39
N LYS A 37 6.92 -4.50 5.16
CA LYS A 37 7.81 -3.34 5.30
C LYS A 37 8.40 -2.90 3.96
N ARG A 38 8.82 -3.85 3.12
CA ARG A 38 9.35 -3.55 1.79
C ARG A 38 8.28 -2.91 0.91
N ALA A 39 7.09 -3.48 0.84
CA ALA A 39 5.95 -2.94 0.09
C ALA A 39 5.59 -1.52 0.56
N PHE A 40 5.50 -1.32 1.88
CA PHE A 40 5.25 0.00 2.46
C PHE A 40 6.33 1.03 2.08
N THR A 41 7.60 0.64 2.09
CA THR A 41 8.70 1.54 1.73
C THR A 41 8.64 1.94 0.25
N ILE A 42 8.31 0.99 -0.63
CA ILE A 42 8.12 1.26 -2.07
C ILE A 42 6.94 2.23 -2.27
N ALA A 43 5.80 1.98 -1.63
CA ALA A 43 4.63 2.84 -1.73
C ALA A 43 4.91 4.25 -1.18
N LEU A 44 5.62 4.35 -0.05
CA LEU A 44 5.99 5.63 0.53
C LEU A 44 6.89 6.44 -0.40
N GLU A 45 7.88 5.81 -1.02
CA GLU A 45 8.79 6.47 -1.96
C GLU A 45 8.08 6.87 -3.26
N ALA A 46 7.25 5.98 -3.81
CA ALA A 46 6.48 6.25 -5.03
C ALA A 46 5.51 7.42 -4.87
N HIS A 47 4.96 7.61 -3.66
CA HIS A 47 3.97 8.64 -3.36
C HIS A 47 4.52 9.83 -2.56
N LYS A 48 5.85 9.97 -2.40
CA LYS A 48 6.46 10.99 -1.52
C LYS A 48 6.10 12.43 -1.90
N ASP A 49 5.99 12.69 -3.21
CA ASP A 49 5.67 14.01 -3.77
C ASP A 49 4.18 14.15 -4.14
N MET A 50 3.38 13.10 -3.88
CA MET A 50 1.97 13.05 -4.23
C MET A 50 1.08 13.45 -3.06
N ARG A 51 0.12 14.33 -3.34
CA ARG A 51 -0.83 14.88 -2.38
C ARG A 51 -2.26 14.71 -2.90
N ARG A 52 -3.22 14.51 -2.00
CA ARG A 52 -4.65 14.55 -2.34
C ARG A 52 -5.12 15.99 -2.51
N LYS A 53 -6.32 16.18 -3.10
CA LYS A 53 -7.00 17.49 -3.18
C LYS A 53 -7.22 18.13 -1.80
N SER A 54 -7.30 17.31 -0.74
CA SER A 54 -7.39 17.75 0.66
C SER A 54 -6.07 18.29 1.24
N GLY A 55 -4.93 18.07 0.59
CA GLY A 55 -3.59 18.41 1.09
C GLY A 55 -2.87 17.28 1.84
N GLU A 56 -3.56 16.19 2.14
CA GLU A 56 -2.98 15.02 2.82
C GLU A 56 -2.02 14.23 1.92
N PRO A 57 -0.98 13.58 2.49
CA PRO A 57 -0.08 12.74 1.73
C PRO A 57 -0.82 11.53 1.16
N PHE A 58 -0.53 11.21 -0.11
CA PHE A 58 -1.27 10.18 -0.83
C PHE A 58 -1.11 8.78 -0.20
N ILE A 59 0.02 8.50 0.46
CA ILE A 59 0.30 7.23 1.17
C ILE A 59 -0.76 6.82 2.21
N PHE A 60 -1.56 7.77 2.70
CA PHE A 60 -2.67 7.47 3.61
C PHE A 60 -3.72 6.57 2.98
N HIS A 61 -3.91 6.64 1.66
CA HIS A 61 -4.91 5.82 0.97
C HIS A 61 -4.48 4.34 0.86
N PRO A 62 -3.30 3.99 0.32
CA PRO A 62 -2.84 2.60 0.32
C PRO A 62 -2.79 1.98 1.73
N LEU A 63 -2.43 2.77 2.76
CA LEU A 63 -2.47 2.32 4.15
C LEU A 63 -3.89 2.03 4.64
N ALA A 64 -4.88 2.86 4.27
CA ALA A 64 -6.26 2.65 4.64
C ALA A 64 -6.86 1.41 3.96
N VAL A 65 -6.60 1.24 2.64
CA VAL A 65 -7.03 0.05 1.89
C VAL A 65 -6.41 -1.21 2.49
N ALA A 66 -5.10 -1.21 2.78
CA ALA A 66 -4.44 -2.33 3.42
C ALA A 66 -5.02 -2.66 4.81
N GLN A 67 -5.39 -1.64 5.58
CA GLN A 67 -6.04 -1.84 6.88
C GLN A 67 -7.41 -2.52 6.72
N ILE A 68 -8.22 -2.06 5.77
CA ILE A 68 -9.54 -2.65 5.46
C ILE A 68 -9.38 -4.11 5.01
N CYS A 69 -8.40 -4.42 4.15
CA CYS A 69 -8.15 -5.80 3.71
C CYS A 69 -7.87 -6.75 4.88
N VAL A 70 -7.18 -6.27 5.92
CA VAL A 70 -6.89 -7.05 7.13
C VAL A 70 -8.13 -7.17 8.02
N GLU A 71 -8.87 -6.07 8.21
CA GLU A 71 -9.97 -6.01 9.17
C GLU A 71 -11.26 -6.65 8.65
N GLU A 72 -11.61 -6.47 7.38
CA GLU A 72 -12.88 -6.90 6.82
C GLU A 72 -12.81 -8.24 6.10
N ILE A 73 -11.67 -8.52 5.44
CA ILE A 73 -11.57 -9.67 4.54
C ILE A 73 -10.65 -10.76 5.10
N GLY A 74 -9.77 -10.42 6.06
CA GLY A 74 -8.83 -11.37 6.65
C GLY A 74 -7.84 -11.96 5.63
N LEU A 75 -7.64 -11.26 4.51
CA LEU A 75 -6.76 -11.75 3.46
C LEU A 75 -5.31 -11.63 3.93
N GLY A 76 -4.56 -12.72 3.78
CA GLY A 76 -3.17 -12.85 4.25
C GLY A 76 -2.20 -11.81 3.71
N THR A 77 -0.94 -11.96 4.09
CA THR A 77 0.20 -11.07 3.74
C THR A 77 0.22 -10.59 2.30
N THR A 78 -0.09 -11.47 1.35
CA THR A 78 -0.18 -11.18 -0.08
C THR A 78 -1.14 -10.03 -0.39
N SER A 79 -2.33 -10.01 0.20
CA SER A 79 -3.32 -8.96 -0.06
C SER A 79 -2.95 -7.64 0.58
N ILE A 80 -2.25 -7.66 1.72
CA ILE A 80 -1.69 -6.45 2.33
C ILE A 80 -0.67 -5.81 1.38
N ILE A 81 0.22 -6.63 0.81
CA ILE A 81 1.23 -6.17 -0.15
C ILE A 81 0.56 -5.60 -1.41
N ALA A 82 -0.44 -6.31 -1.96
CA ALA A 82 -1.18 -5.83 -3.12
C ALA A 82 -1.88 -4.48 -2.83
N ALA A 83 -2.56 -4.36 -1.70
CA ALA A 83 -3.22 -3.13 -1.28
C ALA A 83 -2.25 -1.95 -1.11
N LEU A 84 -1.05 -2.19 -0.57
CA LEU A 84 -0.03 -1.15 -0.43
C LEU A 84 0.53 -0.70 -1.79
N LEU A 85 0.55 -1.57 -2.80
CA LEU A 85 1.20 -1.32 -4.09
C LEU A 85 0.23 -1.04 -5.25
N HIS A 86 -1.08 -1.20 -5.06
CA HIS A 86 -2.04 -1.13 -6.17
C HIS A 86 -1.92 0.15 -7.00
N ASP A 87 -1.85 1.32 -6.34
CA ASP A 87 -1.70 2.60 -7.03
C ASP A 87 -0.29 2.82 -7.61
N VAL A 88 0.73 2.14 -7.09
CA VAL A 88 2.11 2.22 -7.62
C VAL A 88 2.19 1.50 -8.97
N VAL A 89 1.53 0.35 -9.07
CA VAL A 89 1.44 -0.45 -10.31
C VAL A 89 0.52 0.20 -11.33
N GLU A 90 -0.50 0.94 -10.90
CA GLU A 90 -1.33 1.72 -11.81
C GLU A 90 -0.60 3.00 -12.30
N ALA A 91 0.24 3.61 -11.46
CA ALA A 91 0.96 4.86 -11.80
C ALA A 91 2.26 4.65 -12.59
N ILE A 92 2.95 3.54 -12.36
CA ILE A 92 4.14 3.14 -13.10
C ILE A 92 3.70 1.97 -13.97
N CYS A 93 3.90 2.02 -15.28
CA CYS A 93 3.73 0.85 -16.16
C CYS A 93 4.78 -0.25 -15.84
N CYS A 94 4.92 -0.64 -14.58
CA CYS A 94 5.68 -1.77 -14.13
C CYS A 94 5.00 -3.02 -14.68
N ASP A 95 5.76 -3.83 -15.42
CA ASP A 95 5.27 -5.14 -15.84
C ASP A 95 5.08 -6.02 -14.59
N LEU A 96 4.09 -6.91 -14.61
CA LEU A 96 3.83 -7.88 -13.54
C LEU A 96 5.10 -8.69 -13.19
N GLN A 97 5.99 -8.87 -14.17
CA GLN A 97 7.30 -9.49 -14.03
C GLN A 97 8.22 -8.77 -13.03
N ASP A 98 8.15 -7.44 -12.93
CA ASP A 98 8.97 -6.69 -11.97
C ASP A 98 8.47 -6.93 -10.53
N ILE A 99 7.16 -6.99 -10.33
CA ILE A 99 6.55 -7.32 -9.04
C ILE A 99 6.91 -8.76 -8.61
N GLU A 100 6.86 -9.71 -9.55
CA GLU A 100 7.30 -11.09 -9.31
C GLU A 100 8.80 -11.17 -8.96
N ARG A 101 9.65 -10.32 -9.54
CA ARG A 101 11.08 -10.23 -9.16
C ARG A 101 11.28 -9.63 -7.77
N PHE A 102 10.46 -8.67 -7.36
CA PHE A 102 10.56 -8.04 -6.03
C PHE A 102 10.02 -8.89 -4.89
N PHE A 103 8.99 -9.72 -5.15
CA PHE A 103 8.27 -10.47 -4.11
C PHE A 103 8.32 -12.00 -4.29
N GLY A 104 8.96 -12.50 -5.36
CA GLY A 104 9.08 -13.92 -5.69
C GLY A 104 7.87 -14.48 -6.44
N PRO A 105 7.91 -15.76 -6.87
CA PRO A 105 6.84 -16.40 -7.66
C PRO A 105 5.51 -16.57 -6.92
N LYS A 106 5.45 -16.21 -5.62
CA LYS A 106 4.23 -16.17 -4.80
C LYS A 106 3.64 -14.74 -4.68
N ALA A 107 4.09 -13.81 -5.50
CA ALA A 107 3.46 -12.49 -5.60
C ALA A 107 1.97 -12.66 -5.98
N PRO A 108 1.07 -11.80 -5.45
CA PRO A 108 -0.33 -11.82 -5.85
C PRO A 108 -0.43 -11.62 -7.36
N ARG A 109 -1.10 -12.54 -8.06
CA ARG A 109 -1.53 -12.36 -9.46
C ARG A 109 -2.71 -11.38 -9.59
N THR A 110 -2.79 -10.40 -8.69
CA THR A 110 -4.01 -9.64 -8.46
C THR A 110 -3.76 -8.14 -8.57
N THR A 111 -3.89 -7.62 -9.79
CA THR A 111 -4.59 -6.36 -10.14
C THR A 111 -4.60 -6.22 -11.66
N ASN A 112 -5.38 -7.06 -12.33
CA ASN A 112 -5.97 -6.73 -13.64
C ASN A 112 -7.51 -6.73 -13.55
N GLY A 113 -8.06 -6.70 -12.33
CA GLY A 113 -9.48 -6.85 -12.03
C GLY A 113 -10.22 -5.57 -11.63
N THR A 114 -9.53 -4.43 -11.46
CA THR A 114 -10.16 -3.14 -11.14
C THR A 114 -10.13 -2.14 -12.30
N THR A 115 -9.42 -2.44 -13.38
CA THR A 115 -9.36 -1.56 -14.56
C THR A 115 -10.29 -2.06 -15.65
N LYS A 116 -11.60 -1.79 -15.50
CA LYS A 116 -12.56 -1.48 -16.58
C LYS A 116 -13.98 -1.39 -16.00
N ILE A 117 -14.31 -0.21 -15.47
CA ILE A 117 -15.63 0.35 -15.74
C ILE A 117 -15.40 1.38 -16.85
N PRO A 118 -15.70 1.06 -18.13
CA PRO A 118 -15.65 2.04 -19.19
C PRO A 118 -16.83 3.01 -18.97
N GLY A 119 -16.56 4.18 -18.42
CA GLY A 119 -17.61 5.12 -18.09
C GLY A 119 -17.15 6.40 -17.42
N CYS A 120 -16.28 7.18 -18.06
CA CYS A 120 -16.39 8.64 -18.01
C CYS A 120 -15.54 9.27 -19.12
N PHE A 121 -16.15 10.24 -19.79
CA PHE A 121 -15.60 11.09 -20.85
C PHE A 121 -14.51 12.03 -20.32
#